data_AF-A0A024U9H1-F1
#
_entry.id   AF-A0A024U9H1-F1
#
_cell.length_a   1.000
_cell.length_b   1.000
_cell.length_c   1.000
_cell.angle_alpha   90.00
_cell.angle_beta   90.00
_cell.angle_gamma   90.00
#
_symmetry.space_group_name_H-M   'P 1'
#
loop_
_entity.id
_entity.type
_entity.pdbx_description
1 polymer ?
#
loop_
_entity_poly.entity_id
_entity_poly.type
_entity_poly.pdbx_seq_one_letter_code
_entity_poly.pdbx_strand_id
1 'polypeptide(L)'
;MVVTPGRVRMTLTQKFAVCEHYAQNKHLSLSALAMWAHETLKLPKAPAKSTMRLILGSPPTACLVHERPRSKTIQPVTSPELEQKLLQWIRFCESSSLTIVTQHTIRYKAERIRNVMLPQVDSQATAAKRLRLPNSYVGAR
;
A
#
# COMPACT_ATOMS: atom_id res chain seq x y z
N MET A 1 6.06 -18.57 27.07
CA MET A 1 5.23 -18.00 25.98
C MET A 1 6.15 -17.35 24.97
N VAL A 2 6.31 -17.92 23.77
CA VAL A 2 7.21 -17.39 22.74
C VAL A 2 6.49 -16.25 22.02
N VAL A 3 6.80 -15.01 22.38
CA VAL A 3 6.35 -13.84 21.61
C VAL A 3 7.17 -13.84 20.33
N THR A 4 6.61 -14.36 19.23
CA THR A 4 7.22 -14.20 17.92
C THR A 4 7.43 -12.70 17.68
N PRO A 5 8.64 -12.25 17.32
CA PRO A 5 8.91 -10.82 17.15
C PRO A 5 8.17 -10.32 15.90
N GLY A 6 6.92 -9.89 16.10
CA GLY A 6 6.12 -9.27 15.07
C GLY A 6 6.81 -8.02 14.53
N ARG A 7 6.88 -7.89 13.21
CA ARG A 7 7.46 -6.71 12.55
C ARG A 7 6.57 -5.49 12.82
N VAL A 8 7.13 -4.46 13.44
CA VAL A 8 6.44 -3.17 13.64
C VAL A 8 6.21 -2.51 12.28
N ARG A 9 4.94 -2.29 11.93
CA ARG A 9 4.56 -1.59 10.70
C ARG A 9 4.24 -0.13 11.02
N MET A 10 5.17 0.76 10.66
CA MET A 10 4.98 2.21 10.77
C MET A 10 4.18 2.77 9.59
N THR A 11 3.38 3.80 9.86
CA THR A 11 2.69 4.59 8.83
C THR A 11 3.65 5.54 8.11
N LEU A 12 3.20 6.13 6.99
CA LEU A 12 3.99 7.13 6.26
C LEU A 12 4.30 8.37 7.11
N THR A 13 3.32 8.87 7.88
CA THR A 13 3.55 9.98 8.81
C THR A 13 4.59 9.63 9.88
N GLN A 14 4.53 8.41 10.42
CA GLN A 14 5.51 7.94 11.42
C GLN A 14 6.91 7.82 10.82
N LYS A 15 7.04 7.26 9.61
CA LYS A 15 8.32 7.18 8.91
C LYS A 15 8.89 8.56 8.59
N PHE A 16 8.04 9.49 8.18
CA PHE A 16 8.44 10.87 7.91
C PHE A 16 8.95 11.57 9.17
N ALA A 17 8.23 11.45 10.30
CA ALA A 17 8.66 11.99 11.58
C ALA A 17 10.02 11.43 12.04
N VAL A 18 10.29 10.14 11.79
CA VAL A 18 11.60 9.53 12.06
C VAL A 18 12.70 10.14 11.19
N CYS A 19 12.44 10.37 9.90
CA CYS A 19 13.39 11.02 8.99
C CYS A 19 13.67 12.47 9.39
N GLU A 20 12.63 13.23 9.74
CA GLU A 20 12.75 14.62 10.19
C GLU A 20 13.56 14.73 11.48
N HIS A 21 13.24 13.88 12.47
CA HIS A 21 13.97 13.84 13.74
C HIS A 21 15.44 13.45 13.54
N TYR A 22 15.75 12.50 12.65
CA TYR A 22 17.13 12.15 12.30
C TYR A 22 17.84 13.28 11.54
N ALA A 23 17.14 14.01 10.67
CA ALA A 23 17.71 15.15 9.96
C ALA A 23 18.13 16.28 10.92
N GLN A 24 17.34 16.51 11.96
CA GLN A 24 17.65 17.46 13.06
C GLN A 24 18.73 16.93 14.02
N ASN A 25 18.88 15.60 14.12
CA ASN A 25 19.77 14.95 15.08
C ASN A 25 20.67 13.89 14.42
N LYS A 26 21.46 14.30 13.43
CA LYS A 26 22.32 13.40 12.62
C LYS A 26 23.37 12.62 13.42
N HIS A 27 23.65 13.02 14.65
CA HIS A 27 24.57 12.36 15.56
C HIS A 27 23.95 11.18 16.32
N LEU A 28 22.62 11.01 16.27
CA LEU A 28 21.95 9.93 17.00
C LEU A 28 22.27 8.58 16.39
N SER A 29 22.55 7.63 17.27
CA SER A 29 22.65 6.22 16.88
C SER A 29 21.29 5.70 16.41
N LEU A 30 21.29 4.72 15.50
CA LEU A 30 20.06 4.05 15.05
C LEU A 30 19.29 3.37 16.21
N SER A 31 19.99 3.00 17.29
CA SER A 31 19.36 2.43 18.48
C SER A 31 18.59 3.49 19.26
N ALA A 32 19.20 4.67 19.45
CA ALA A 32 18.56 5.80 20.10
C ALA A 32 17.37 6.31 19.27
N LEU A 33 17.50 6.36 17.94
CA LEU A 33 16.40 6.73 17.05
C LEU A 33 15.23 5.74 17.13
N ALA A 34 15.51 4.44 17.23
CA ALA A 34 14.46 3.42 17.40
C ALA A 34 13.74 3.52 18.75
N MET A 35 14.48 3.82 19.83
CA MET A 35 13.90 4.07 21.16
C MET A 35 13.02 5.32 21.15
N TRP A 36 13.53 6.41 20.57
CA TRP A 36 12.75 7.64 20.39
C TRP A 36 11.47 7.37 19.60
N ALA A 37 11.54 6.60 18.51
CA ALA A 37 10.38 6.24 17.70
C ALA A 37 9.38 5.38 18.49
N HIS A 38 9.86 4.49 19.37
CA HIS A 38 8.99 3.69 20.23
C HIS A 38 8.20 4.56 21.20
N GLU A 39 8.88 5.45 21.91
CA GLU A 39 8.31 6.31 22.95
C GLU A 39 7.40 7.39 22.35
N THR A 40 7.90 8.11 21.34
CA THR A 40 7.21 9.25 20.74
C THR A 40 6.03 8.84 19.88
N LEU A 41 6.18 7.77 19.08
CA LEU A 41 5.15 7.32 18.14
C LEU A 41 4.25 6.23 18.74
N LYS A 42 4.40 5.93 20.04
CA LYS A 42 3.63 4.93 20.80
C LYS A 42 3.59 3.58 20.07
N LEU A 43 4.74 3.16 19.52
CA LEU A 43 4.82 1.88 18.82
C LEU A 43 4.78 0.74 19.84
N PRO A 44 4.18 -0.42 19.52
CA PRO A 44 4.10 -1.55 20.45
C PRO A 44 5.49 -2.13 20.81
N LYS A 45 6.49 -1.87 19.97
CA LYS A 45 7.88 -2.31 20.17
C LYS A 45 8.83 -1.34 19.47
N ALA A 46 10.06 -1.25 19.96
CA ALA A 46 11.14 -0.57 19.25
C ALA A 46 11.42 -1.23 17.89
N PRO A 47 11.43 -0.44 16.79
CA PRO A 47 11.74 -0.96 15.47
C PRO A 47 13.20 -1.43 15.39
N ALA A 48 13.46 -2.45 14.57
CA ALA A 48 14.81 -2.96 14.39
C ALA A 48 15.72 -1.92 13.71
N LYS A 49 17.03 -1.93 14.02
CA LYS A 49 18.03 -1.06 13.38
C LYS A 49 18.00 -1.15 11.85
N SER A 50 17.76 -2.35 11.29
CA SER A 50 17.59 -2.57 9.86
C SER A 50 16.38 -1.83 9.29
N THR A 51 15.29 -1.73 10.04
CA THR A 51 14.09 -0.97 9.65
C THR A 51 14.36 0.52 9.64
N MET A 52 15.09 1.04 10.63
CA MET A 52 15.52 2.45 10.66
C MET A 52 16.40 2.77 9.44
N ARG A 53 17.40 1.94 9.13
CA ARG A 53 18.23 2.11 7.92
C ARG A 53 17.41 2.13 6.64
N LEU A 54 16.44 1.22 6.51
CA LEU A 54 15.58 1.16 5.33
C LEU A 54 14.76 2.46 5.15
N ILE A 55 14.23 3.01 6.24
CA ILE A 55 13.45 4.24 6.21
C ILE A 55 14.32 5.44 5.88
N LEU A 56 15.52 5.52 6.44
CA LEU A 56 16.45 6.59 6.15
C LEU A 56 17.03 6.51 4.72
N GLY A 57 17.20 5.30 4.18
CA GLY A 57 17.67 5.09 2.81
C GLY A 57 16.58 5.34 1.75
N SER A 58 15.31 5.26 2.12
CA SER A 58 14.17 5.58 1.24
C SER A 58 13.14 6.42 2.02
N PRO A 59 13.44 7.71 2.25
CA PRO A 59 12.55 8.59 3.00
C PRO A 59 11.26 8.82 2.21
N PRO A 60 10.08 8.77 2.86
CA PRO A 60 8.83 9.11 2.18
C PRO A 60 8.79 10.60 1.84
N THR A 61 8.35 10.94 0.63
CA THR A 61 8.19 12.34 0.18
C THR A 61 7.03 13.01 0.93
N ALA A 62 7.14 14.31 1.21
CA ALA A 62 6.09 15.10 1.88
C ALA A 62 4.72 14.99 1.18
N CYS A 63 4.69 15.02 -0.16
CA CYS A 63 3.46 14.86 -0.94
C CYS A 63 2.76 13.53 -0.66
N LEU A 64 3.53 12.42 -0.64
CA LEU A 64 3.01 11.08 -0.38
C LEU A 64 2.44 10.95 1.04
N VAL A 65 3.08 11.60 2.02
CA VAL A 65 2.62 11.63 3.41
C VAL A 65 1.31 12.39 3.53
N HIS A 66 1.16 13.51 2.82
CA HIS A 66 -0.09 14.27 2.77
C HIS A 66 -1.24 13.50 2.11
N GLU A 67 -0.96 12.81 0.99
CA GLU A 67 -1.98 12.04 0.27
C GLU A 67 -2.41 10.78 1.03
N ARG A 68 -1.48 10.11 1.71
CA ARG A 68 -1.71 8.77 2.29
C ARG A 68 -1.13 8.62 3.71
N PRO A 69 -1.48 9.49 4.68
CA PRO A 69 -0.79 9.58 5.97
C PRO A 69 -0.82 8.26 6.78
N ARG A 70 -1.94 7.54 6.72
CA ARG A 70 -2.16 6.28 7.45
C ARG A 70 -1.63 5.05 6.72
N SER A 71 -1.18 5.18 5.47
CA SER A 71 -0.67 4.04 4.72
C SER A 71 0.60 3.50 5.36
N LYS A 72 0.71 2.18 5.46
CA LYS A 72 1.89 1.49 5.99
C LYS A 72 2.83 1.03 4.87
N THR A 73 2.34 1.05 3.63
CA THR A 73 3.00 0.54 2.42
C THR A 73 3.06 1.62 1.35
N ILE A 74 4.23 1.76 0.73
CA ILE A 74 4.40 2.52 -0.52
C ILE A 74 4.16 1.52 -1.64
N GLN A 75 2.91 1.07 -1.80
CA GLN A 75 2.57 0.25 -2.96
C GLN A 75 2.23 1.19 -4.12
N PRO A 76 2.90 1.03 -5.27
CA PRO A 76 2.52 1.78 -6.46
C PRO A 76 1.11 1.38 -6.87
N VAL A 77 0.36 2.36 -7.35
CA VAL A 77 -0.94 2.09 -7.96
C VAL A 77 -0.72 1.28 -9.23
N THR A 78 -1.30 0.09 -9.31
CA THR A 78 -1.13 -0.82 -10.45
C THR A 78 -1.70 -0.25 -11.75
N SER A 79 -2.78 0.54 -11.67
CA SER A 79 -3.47 1.10 -12.83
C SER A 79 -3.97 2.51 -12.51
N PRO A 80 -3.12 3.55 -12.63
CA PRO A 80 -3.46 4.91 -12.23
C PRO A 80 -4.64 5.48 -13.03
N GLU A 81 -4.73 5.16 -14.31
CA GLU A 81 -5.83 5.60 -15.18
C GLU A 81 -7.19 5.05 -14.74
N LEU A 82 -7.23 3.76 -14.38
CA LEU A 82 -8.45 3.11 -13.89
C LEU A 82 -8.86 3.70 -12.53
N GLU A 83 -7.91 3.93 -11.63
CA GLU A 83 -8.18 4.56 -10.33
C GLU A 83 -8.70 5.99 -10.51
N GLN A 84 -8.14 6.76 -11.46
CA GLN A 84 -8.61 8.11 -11.79
C GLN A 84 -10.05 8.12 -12.30
N LYS A 85 -10.40 7.23 -13.25
CA LYS A 85 -11.78 7.11 -13.77
C LYS A 85 -12.75 6.66 -12.69
N LEU A 86 -12.33 5.78 -11.80
CA LEU A 86 -13.13 5.34 -10.66
C LEU A 86 -13.37 6.48 -9.66
N LEU A 87 -12.34 7.27 -9.36
CA LEU A 87 -12.46 8.46 -8.49
C LEU A 87 -13.38 9.52 -9.09
N GLN A 88 -13.32 9.76 -10.40
CA GLN A 88 -14.26 10.65 -11.09
C GLN A 88 -15.71 10.18 -10.93
N TRP A 89 -15.95 8.87 -11.05
CA TRP A 89 -17.28 8.30 -10.83
C TRP A 89 -17.73 8.41 -9.37
N ILE A 90 -16.86 8.15 -8.39
CA ILE A 90 -17.19 8.30 -6.97
C ILE A 90 -17.58 9.75 -6.66
N ARG A 91 -16.77 10.72 -7.11
CA ARG A 91 -17.07 12.16 -6.93
C ARG A 91 -18.39 12.56 -7.56
N PHE A 92 -18.72 12.01 -8.74
CA PHE A 92 -20.01 12.21 -9.38
C PHE A 92 -21.17 11.62 -8.55
N CYS A 93 -20.98 10.45 -7.94
CA CYS A 93 -21.98 9.87 -7.03
C CYS A 93 -22.16 10.73 -5.77
N GLU A 94 -21.08 11.23 -5.19
CA GLU A 94 -21.12 12.14 -4.02
C GLU A 94 -21.86 13.44 -4.36
N SER A 95 -21.55 14.08 -5.49
CA SER A 95 -22.21 15.32 -5.92
C SER A 95 -23.70 15.10 -6.24
N SER A 96 -24.06 13.90 -6.69
CA SER A 96 -25.44 13.53 -7.03
C SER A 96 -26.22 12.97 -5.84
N SER A 97 -25.65 12.98 -4.63
CA SER A 97 -26.23 12.41 -3.40
C SER A 97 -26.62 10.92 -3.54
N LEU A 98 -25.92 10.18 -4.40
CA LEU A 98 -26.10 8.73 -4.55
C LEU A 98 -25.35 8.03 -3.42
N THR A 99 -26.06 7.72 -2.34
CA THR A 99 -25.51 7.12 -1.11
C THR A 99 -25.06 5.66 -1.25
N ILE A 100 -25.17 5.06 -2.44
CA ILE A 100 -24.90 3.62 -2.69
C ILE A 100 -23.48 3.42 -3.25
N VAL A 101 -22.49 4.11 -2.70
CA VAL A 101 -21.08 3.79 -2.96
C VAL A 101 -20.64 2.74 -1.94
N THR A 102 -21.07 1.50 -2.16
CA THR A 102 -20.62 0.33 -1.39
C THR A 102 -19.42 -0.31 -2.07
N GLN A 103 -18.67 -1.14 -1.34
CA GLN A 103 -17.53 -1.86 -1.94
C GLN A 103 -17.94 -2.68 -3.18
N HIS A 104 -19.15 -3.22 -3.22
CA HIS A 104 -19.67 -3.99 -4.35
C HIS A 104 -19.91 -3.10 -5.58
N THR A 105 -20.53 -1.93 -5.42
CA THR A 105 -20.77 -1.01 -6.55
C THR A 105 -19.48 -0.42 -7.10
N ILE A 106 -18.49 -0.14 -6.23
CA ILE A 106 -17.14 0.26 -6.63
C ILE A 106 -16.47 -0.84 -7.46
N ARG A 107 -16.48 -2.11 -6.99
CA ARG A 107 -15.90 -3.24 -7.74
C ARG A 107 -16.55 -3.42 -9.10
N TYR A 108 -17.88 -3.42 -9.15
CA TYR A 108 -18.63 -3.54 -10.39
C TYR A 108 -18.28 -2.40 -11.37
N LYS A 109 -18.20 -1.15 -10.89
CA LYS A 109 -17.80 -0.03 -11.74
C LYS A 109 -16.36 -0.14 -12.22
N ALA A 110 -15.44 -0.58 -11.36
CA ALA A 110 -14.04 -0.79 -11.72
C ALA A 110 -13.88 -1.84 -12.83
N GLU A 111 -14.61 -2.96 -12.74
CA GLU A 111 -14.63 -3.98 -13.79
C GLU A 111 -15.21 -3.45 -15.11
N ARG A 112 -16.30 -2.68 -15.03
CA ARG A 112 -16.89 -2.02 -16.20
C ARG A 112 -15.91 -1.06 -16.87
N ILE A 113 -15.18 -0.26 -16.10
CA ILE A 113 -14.16 0.67 -16.62
C ILE A 113 -13.02 -0.13 -17.24
N ARG A 114 -12.53 -1.18 -16.57
CA ARG A 114 -11.48 -2.07 -17.09
C ARG A 114 -11.88 -2.69 -18.43
N ASN A 115 -13.09 -3.21 -18.55
CA ASN A 115 -13.58 -3.88 -19.76
C ASN A 115 -13.81 -2.93 -20.95
N VAL A 116 -13.90 -1.62 -20.69
CA VAL A 116 -13.95 -0.58 -21.72
C VAL A 116 -12.54 -0.10 -22.09
N MET A 117 -11.63 -0.04 -21.12
CA MET A 117 -10.23 0.38 -21.32
C MET A 117 -9.40 -0.69 -22.03
N LEU A 118 -9.64 -1.97 -21.74
CA LEU A 118 -9.10 -3.06 -22.52
C LEU A 118 -10.03 -3.26 -23.72
N PRO A 119 -9.57 -3.10 -24.97
CA PRO A 119 -10.34 -3.60 -26.09
C PRO A 119 -10.63 -5.07 -25.80
N GLN A 120 -11.90 -5.47 -25.91
CA GLN A 120 -12.25 -6.89 -25.93
C GLN A 120 -11.38 -7.47 -27.04
N VAL A 121 -10.36 -8.25 -26.67
CA VAL A 121 -9.69 -9.10 -27.65
C VAL A 121 -10.74 -10.13 -27.99
N ASP A 122 -11.57 -9.78 -28.98
CA ASP A 122 -12.56 -10.68 -29.50
C ASP A 122 -11.83 -11.95 -29.91
N SER A 123 -12.31 -13.01 -29.28
CA SER A 123 -11.72 -14.32 -29.27
C SER A 123 -11.79 -14.92 -30.66
N GLN A 124 -10.74 -14.80 -31.47
CA GLN A 124 -10.50 -15.75 -32.58
C GLN A 124 -9.04 -16.16 -32.84
N ALA A 125 -8.03 -15.70 -32.08
CA ALA A 125 -6.62 -16.01 -32.42
C ALA A 125 -5.72 -16.60 -31.31
N THR A 126 -6.26 -17.07 -30.18
CA THR A 126 -5.40 -17.69 -29.13
C THR A 126 -6.00 -18.90 -28.43
N ALA A 127 -6.71 -19.76 -29.18
CA ALA A 127 -7.05 -21.11 -28.72
C ALA A 127 -5.82 -22.05 -28.58
N ALA A 128 -4.61 -21.60 -28.92
CA ALA A 128 -3.41 -22.45 -29.02
C ALA A 128 -2.32 -22.24 -27.95
N LYS A 129 -2.59 -21.56 -26.83
CA LYS A 129 -1.67 -21.57 -25.68
C LYS A 129 -2.41 -21.84 -24.37
N ARG A 130 -2.98 -23.04 -24.27
CA ARG A 130 -3.07 -23.75 -22.99
C ARG A 130 -1.64 -24.00 -22.48
N LEU A 131 -1.03 -22.99 -21.87
CA LEU A 131 0.09 -23.21 -20.98
C LEU A 131 -0.49 -23.93 -19.75
N ARG A 132 -0.25 -25.24 -19.73
CA ARG A 132 -0.40 -26.12 -18.58
C ARG A 132 0.18 -25.41 -17.36
N LEU A 133 -0.68 -25.00 -16.43
CA LEU A 133 -0.25 -24.81 -15.05
C LEU A 133 -0.09 -26.21 -14.45
N PRO A 134 1.05 -26.56 -13.84
CA PRO A 134 1.22 -27.86 -13.21
C PRO A 134 0.22 -28.03 -12.06
N ASN A 135 -0.61 -29.07 -12.19
CA ASN A 135 -1.37 -29.68 -11.11
C ASN A 135 -0.37 -30.28 -10.11
N SER A 136 -0.02 -29.57 -9.03
CA SER A 136 0.61 -30.21 -7.86
C SER A 136 0.40 -29.45 -6.56
N TYR A 137 -0.84 -29.02 -6.29
CA TYR A 137 -1.32 -28.80 -4.92
C TYR A 137 -2.63 -29.55 -4.71
N VAL A 138 -2.54 -30.88 -4.76
CA VAL A 138 -3.51 -31.78 -4.12
C VAL A 138 -2.70 -32.83 -3.36
N GLY A 139 -2.72 -32.75 -2.02
CA GLY A 139 -2.52 -33.90 -1.14
C GLY A 139 -1.11 -34.17 -0.60
N ALA A 140 -0.87 -33.73 0.63
CA ALA A 140 -0.13 -34.45 1.68
C ALA A 140 -0.60 -33.82 3.01
N ARG A 141 -1.58 -34.37 3.72
CA ARG A 141 -1.43 -35.43 4.74
C ARG A 141 -0.19 -35.23 5.61
#